data_AF-A0A0C2G6H6-F1
#
_entry.id   AF-A0A0C2G6H6-F1
#
_cell.length_a   1.000
_cell.length_b   1.000
_cell.length_c   1.000
_cell.angle_alpha   90.00
_cell.angle_beta   90.00
_cell.angle_gamma   90.00
#
_symmetry.space_group_name_H-M   'P 1'
#
loop_
_entity.id
_entity.type
_entity.pdbx_description
1 polymer ?
#
loop_
_entity_poly.entity_id
_entity_poly.type
_entity_poly.pdbx_seq_one_letter_code
_entity_poly.pdbx_strand_id
1 'polypeptide(L)'
;MIRINMTRASEICENGRKGENSHCDNIRFVKQYDFFDDSSIFPGKALSGTYTYKIYRLKSKAPWVLQKIFPNEAFEVYEESWNAYPYCKTIISNPGYMGQNFTLLIESIHLPDNGCSDNPLNAPRKRDIVYLDICDDVLIGKCNYRPETDPKLFVSERTGRGQLKPDWTYSATPVGQQ
;
A
#
# COMPACT_ATOMS: atom_id res chain seq x y z
N MET A 1 -6.16 -8.55 -3.81
CA MET A 1 -5.22 -9.20 -2.87
C MET A 1 -3.92 -8.41 -2.89
N ILE A 2 -3.63 -7.68 -1.82
CA ILE A 2 -2.39 -6.89 -1.71
C ILE A 2 -1.35 -7.80 -1.07
N ARG A 3 -0.21 -8.04 -1.73
CA ARG A 3 0.91 -8.78 -1.14
C ARG A 3 2.02 -7.80 -0.78
N ILE A 4 2.36 -7.74 0.51
CA ILE A 4 3.46 -6.92 1.01
C ILE A 4 4.58 -7.89 1.41
N ASN A 5 5.68 -7.91 0.66
CA ASN A 5 6.91 -8.60 1.09
C ASN A 5 7.61 -7.69 2.11
N MET A 6 7.37 -7.94 3.41
CA MET A 6 8.05 -7.23 4.49
C MET A 6 9.34 -7.95 4.90
N THR A 7 10.51 -7.40 4.57
CA THR A 7 11.72 -7.66 5.38
C THR A 7 11.66 -6.72 6.57
N ARG A 8 11.11 -7.23 7.68
CA ARG A 8 10.93 -6.64 9.02
C ARG A 8 11.36 -5.16 9.18
N ALA A 9 10.38 -4.27 9.10
CA ALA A 9 10.34 -3.02 9.87
C ALA A 9 8.89 -2.69 10.20
N SER A 10 8.68 -2.17 11.40
CA SER A 10 7.40 -1.89 12.04
C SER A 10 6.52 -0.90 11.29
N GLU A 11 5.21 -1.07 11.51
CA GLU A 11 4.04 -0.35 10.99
C GLU A 11 4.22 1.16 10.77
N ILE A 12 3.87 1.63 9.57
CA ILE A 12 3.50 3.03 9.31
C ILE A 12 2.22 3.00 8.46
N CYS A 13 1.18 3.64 8.99
CA CYS A 13 -0.17 3.73 8.45
C CYS A 13 -0.23 4.37 7.06
N GLU A 14 -1.01 3.76 6.17
CA GLU A 14 -1.62 4.44 5.01
C GLU A 14 -3.15 4.38 5.15
N ASN A 15 -3.81 5.54 5.09
CA ASN A 15 -5.14 5.68 4.51
C ASN A 15 -5.38 7.15 4.14
N GLY A 16 -5.58 7.39 2.84
CA GLY A 16 -5.78 8.73 2.28
C GLY A 16 -7.24 9.00 1.87
N ARG A 17 -7.73 10.17 2.32
CA ARG A 17 -8.81 11.04 1.79
C ARG A 17 -10.26 10.74 2.17
N LYS A 18 -10.72 11.41 3.23
CA LYS A 18 -11.46 12.70 3.20
C LYS A 18 -11.74 13.11 4.65
N GLY A 19 -11.16 14.23 5.12
CA GLY A 19 -11.53 14.77 6.44
C GLY A 19 -10.47 15.53 7.23
N GLU A 20 -9.19 15.57 6.83
CA GLU A 20 -8.16 16.26 7.62
C GLU A 20 -7.29 17.18 6.77
N ASN A 21 -7.68 18.46 6.69
CA ASN A 21 -6.91 19.53 6.05
C ASN A 21 -5.66 19.97 6.86
N SER A 22 -5.18 19.17 7.81
CA SER A 22 -3.94 19.40 8.58
C SER A 22 -2.94 18.23 8.48
N HIS A 23 -3.22 17.22 7.64
CA HIS A 23 -2.48 15.95 7.65
C HIS A 23 -1.33 15.86 6.63
N CYS A 24 -1.20 16.83 5.71
CA CYS A 24 -0.24 16.76 4.60
C CYS A 24 1.05 17.57 4.81
N ASP A 25 1.18 18.33 5.90
CA ASP A 25 2.33 19.24 6.12
C ASP A 25 3.68 18.50 6.23
N ASN A 26 3.63 17.21 6.53
CA ASN A 26 4.81 16.36 6.71
C ASN A 26 5.29 15.68 5.42
N ILE A 27 4.62 15.86 4.28
CA ILE A 27 4.95 15.18 3.01
C ILE A 27 5.53 16.20 2.04
N ARG A 28 6.75 15.95 1.57
CA ARG A 28 7.37 16.72 0.50
C ARG A 28 7.32 15.93 -0.81
N PHE A 29 6.56 16.43 -1.77
CA PHE A 29 6.66 15.98 -3.15
C PHE A 29 7.94 16.53 -3.78
N VAL A 30 8.76 15.65 -4.35
CA VAL A 30 10.07 16.03 -4.91
C VAL A 30 10.07 15.92 -6.43
N LYS A 31 9.59 14.81 -6.99
CA LYS A 31 9.52 14.60 -8.44
C LYS A 31 8.28 13.81 -8.82
N GLN A 32 7.77 14.10 -10.01
CA GLN A 32 6.75 13.32 -10.69
C GLN A 32 6.93 13.46 -12.20
N TYR A 33 6.93 12.35 -12.93
CA TYR A 33 6.98 12.34 -14.38
C TYR A 33 6.39 11.05 -14.92
N ASP A 34 5.91 11.09 -16.16
CA ASP A 34 5.47 9.91 -16.87
C ASP A 34 6.68 9.22 -17.54
N PHE A 35 6.67 7.90 -17.51
CA PHE A 35 7.65 7.05 -18.18
C PHE A 35 6.94 6.15 -19.19
N PHE A 36 7.68 5.75 -20.22
CA PHE A 36 7.16 4.97 -21.33
C PHE A 36 8.13 3.84 -21.68
N ASP A 37 7.58 2.66 -21.94
CA ASP A 37 8.31 1.47 -22.40
C ASP A 37 9.54 1.10 -21.54
N ASP A 38 9.47 1.33 -20.23
CA ASP A 38 10.54 1.03 -19.29
C ASP A 38 10.53 -0.47 -18.92
N SER A 39 11.56 -1.19 -19.35
CA SER A 39 11.76 -2.62 -19.09
C SER A 39 12.57 -2.93 -17.83
N SER A 40 13.08 -1.90 -17.15
CA SER A 40 13.86 -2.05 -15.91
C SER A 40 12.98 -2.27 -14.67
N ILE A 41 11.69 -1.94 -14.77
CA ILE A 41 10.74 -1.94 -13.64
C ILE A 41 10.26 -3.36 -13.35
N PHE A 42 9.84 -4.10 -14.39
CA PHE A 42 9.31 -5.45 -14.29
C PHE A 42 9.99 -6.38 -15.32
N PRO A 43 10.58 -7.50 -14.89
CA PRO A 43 11.32 -8.39 -15.79
C PRO A 43 10.47 -8.89 -16.97
N GLY A 44 10.99 -8.76 -18.19
CA GLY A 44 10.37 -9.30 -19.40
C GLY A 44 9.17 -8.50 -19.93
N LYS A 45 8.88 -7.31 -19.38
CA LYS A 45 7.80 -6.44 -19.87
C LYS A 45 8.19 -4.97 -19.81
N ALA A 46 8.08 -4.29 -20.95
CA ALA A 46 8.15 -2.83 -20.99
C ALA A 46 6.84 -2.24 -20.44
N LEU A 47 6.96 -1.30 -19.51
CA LEU A 47 5.83 -0.68 -18.83
C LEU A 47 5.83 0.84 -19.04
N SER A 48 4.63 1.41 -19.10
CA SER A 48 4.40 2.84 -19.14
C SER A 48 3.51 3.23 -17.96
N GLY A 49 3.75 4.40 -17.39
CA GLY A 49 3.07 4.82 -16.18
C GLY A 49 3.62 6.12 -15.62
N THR A 50 3.36 6.36 -14.33
CA THR A 50 3.82 7.56 -13.64
C THR A 50 4.77 7.19 -12.53
N TYR A 51 5.93 7.84 -12.51
CA TYR A 51 6.88 7.81 -11.41
C TYR A 51 6.59 8.95 -10.44
N THR A 52 6.70 8.69 -9.14
CA THR A 52 6.67 9.71 -8.09
C THR A 52 7.78 9.49 -7.07
N TYR A 53 8.32 10.59 -6.55
CA TYR A 53 9.30 10.60 -5.47
C TYR A 53 8.84 11.54 -4.36
N LYS A 54 8.64 10.99 -3.16
CA LYS A 54 8.14 11.72 -1.98
C LYS A 54 9.06 11.49 -0.79
N ILE A 55 9.11 12.49 0.09
CA ILE A 55 9.81 12.40 1.37
C ILE A 55 8.79 12.67 2.48
N TYR A 56 8.60 11.71 3.36
CA TYR A 56 7.76 11.81 4.55
C TYR A 56 8.62 12.17 5.76
N ARG A 57 8.23 13.21 6.50
CA ARG A 57 8.88 13.64 7.74
C ARG A 57 8.01 13.29 8.93
N LEU A 58 8.39 12.23 9.63
CA LEU A 58 7.53 11.59 10.62
C LEU A 58 7.85 12.00 12.06
N LYS A 59 8.83 12.90 12.27
CA LYS A 59 9.31 13.24 13.63
C LYS A 59 8.18 13.75 14.52
N SER A 60 7.33 14.63 14.00
CA SER A 60 6.18 15.19 14.74
C SER A 60 5.08 14.16 15.06
N LYS A 61 5.10 12.99 14.40
CA LYS A 61 4.15 11.90 14.59
C LYS A 61 4.71 10.73 15.41
N ALA A 62 6.03 10.69 15.64
CA ALA A 62 6.67 9.65 16.44
C ALA A 62 6.45 9.87 17.94
N PRO A 63 6.43 8.81 18.77
CA PRO A 63 6.44 8.94 20.22
C PRO A 63 7.58 9.85 20.73
N TRP A 64 7.27 10.72 21.69
CA TRP A 64 8.21 11.75 22.21
C TRP A 64 9.57 11.17 22.63
N VAL A 65 9.58 10.00 23.25
CA VAL A 65 10.81 9.31 23.68
C VAL A 65 11.73 9.05 22.49
N LEU A 66 11.18 8.57 21.36
CA LEU A 66 11.97 8.31 20.14
C LEU A 66 12.54 9.61 19.55
N GLN A 67 11.74 10.69 19.56
CA GLN A 67 12.17 12.00 19.03
C GLN A 67 13.40 12.57 19.74
N LYS A 68 13.63 12.17 21.01
CA LYS A 68 14.79 12.58 21.82
C LYS A 68 16.01 11.69 21.63
N ILE A 69 15.80 10.41 21.34
CA ILE A 69 16.87 9.42 21.19
C ILE A 69 17.47 9.48 19.78
N PHE A 70 16.64 9.69 18.76
CA PHE A 70 17.08 9.61 17.37
C PHE A 70 17.29 10.98 16.71
N PRO A 71 18.26 11.07 15.77
CA PRO A 71 18.49 12.27 14.99
C PRO A 71 17.30 12.55 14.04
N ASN A 72 17.23 13.75 13.45
CA ASN A 72 16.09 14.14 12.59
C ASN A 72 15.96 13.24 11.36
N GLU A 73 17.10 12.85 10.81
CA GLU A 73 17.27 12.01 9.62
C GLU A 73 16.67 10.62 9.80
N ALA A 74 16.58 10.13 11.04
CA ALA A 74 15.91 8.86 11.36
C ALA A 74 14.39 8.89 11.09
N PHE A 75 13.81 10.08 10.98
CA PHE A 75 12.38 10.28 10.74
C PHE A 75 12.06 10.72 9.32
N GLU A 76 13.03 10.67 8.39
CA GLU A 76 12.81 10.96 6.97
C GLU A 76 12.69 9.66 6.18
N VAL A 77 11.49 9.40 5.66
CA VAL A 77 11.19 8.21 4.85
C VAL A 77 11.08 8.63 3.40
N TYR A 78 11.84 7.98 2.54
CA TYR A 78 11.91 8.27 1.12
C TYR A 78 11.14 7.21 0.36
N GLU A 79 10.15 7.62 -0.43
CA GLU A 79 9.32 6.74 -1.25
C GLU A 79 9.53 7.05 -2.73
N GLU A 80 9.98 6.05 -3.48
CA GLU A 80 9.97 6.03 -4.95
C GLU A 80 8.89 5.06 -5.42
N SER A 81 7.93 5.55 -6.20
CA SER A 81 6.78 4.76 -6.64
C SER A 81 6.62 4.82 -8.16
N TRP A 82 6.61 3.66 -8.81
CA TRP A 82 6.28 3.45 -10.22
C TRP A 82 4.87 2.87 -10.32
N ASN A 83 3.92 3.69 -10.74
CA ASN A 83 2.54 3.28 -10.96
C ASN A 83 2.33 2.98 -12.45
N ALA A 84 2.37 1.70 -12.83
CA ALA A 84 2.15 1.21 -14.19
C ALA A 84 1.01 0.18 -14.18
N TYR A 85 -0.19 0.62 -13.78
CA TYR A 85 -1.36 -0.22 -13.64
C TYR A 85 -1.50 -1.22 -14.82
N PRO A 86 -1.64 -2.54 -14.54
CA PRO A 86 -2.02 -3.13 -13.26
C PRO A 86 -0.86 -3.38 -12.27
N TYR A 87 0.39 -3.17 -12.66
CA TYR A 87 1.56 -3.39 -11.80
C TYR A 87 2.04 -2.09 -11.16
N CYS A 88 2.30 -2.11 -9.87
CA CYS A 88 2.90 -0.99 -9.15
C CYS A 88 4.08 -1.48 -8.32
N LYS A 89 5.15 -0.69 -8.32
CA LYS A 89 6.35 -0.91 -7.52
C LYS A 89 6.62 0.32 -6.67
N THR A 90 6.87 0.11 -5.39
CA THR A 90 7.23 1.18 -4.46
C THR A 90 8.44 0.75 -3.64
N ILE A 91 9.44 1.61 -3.58
CA ILE A 91 10.65 1.43 -2.78
C ILE A 91 10.63 2.48 -1.68
N ILE A 92 10.66 2.01 -0.44
CA ILE A 92 10.73 2.84 0.76
C ILE A 92 12.11 2.67 1.39
N SER A 93 12.78 3.78 1.69
CA SER A 93 14.14 3.78 2.26
C SER A 93 14.35 4.91 3.27
N ASN A 94 15.46 4.82 4.02
CA ASN A 94 15.91 5.84 4.98
C ASN A 94 17.42 6.07 4.84
N PRO A 95 17.88 6.69 3.72
CA PRO A 95 19.30 6.86 3.44
C PRO A 95 20.02 7.75 4.45
N GLY A 96 19.32 8.72 5.06
CA GLY A 96 19.92 9.69 5.98
C GLY A 96 20.37 9.13 7.33
N TYR A 97 19.82 7.99 7.76
CA TYR A 97 20.16 7.39 9.05
C TYR A 97 20.48 5.89 8.94
N MET A 98 19.62 5.09 8.32
CA MET A 98 19.87 3.65 8.13
C MET A 98 20.74 3.34 6.90
N GLY A 99 20.94 4.29 6.00
CA GLY A 99 21.75 4.11 4.79
C GLY A 99 21.21 2.97 3.93
N GLN A 100 22.07 2.01 3.58
CA GLN A 100 21.72 0.82 2.81
C GLN A 100 21.14 -0.33 3.65
N ASN A 101 21.10 -0.18 4.98
CA ASN A 101 20.63 -1.24 5.88
C ASN A 101 19.10 -1.33 5.95
N PHE A 102 18.37 -0.40 5.32
CA PHE A 102 16.92 -0.39 5.30
C PHE A 102 16.36 -0.09 3.92
N THR A 103 15.63 -1.08 3.40
CA THR A 103 14.84 -0.98 2.18
C THR A 103 13.58 -1.83 2.34
N LEU A 104 12.42 -1.25 2.06
CA LEU A 104 11.15 -1.94 1.95
C LEU A 104 10.67 -1.86 0.49
N LEU A 105 10.58 -3.01 -0.17
CA LEU A 105 10.08 -3.14 -1.53
C LEU A 105 8.64 -3.65 -1.49
N ILE A 106 7.72 -2.84 -2.00
CA ILE A 106 6.31 -3.19 -2.15
C ILE A 106 6.04 -3.35 -3.65
N GLU A 107 5.62 -4.54 -4.04
CA GLU A 107 5.18 -4.83 -5.41
C GLU A 107 3.73 -5.29 -5.37
N SER A 108 2.92 -4.76 -6.27
CA SER A 108 1.49 -5.08 -6.34
C SER A 108 1.06 -5.29 -7.78
N ILE A 109 0.15 -6.23 -7.98
CA ILE A 109 -0.46 -6.50 -9.29
C ILE A 109 -1.96 -6.66 -9.11
N HIS A 110 -2.73 -6.01 -9.99
CA HIS A 110 -4.18 -6.05 -10.01
C HIS A 110 -4.63 -7.06 -11.07
N LEU A 111 -5.26 -8.15 -10.62
CA LEU A 111 -5.75 -9.20 -11.49
C LEU A 111 -7.29 -9.27 -11.42
N PRO A 112 -7.98 -9.55 -12.54
CA PRO A 112 -9.43 -9.71 -12.59
C PRO A 112 -9.85 -11.11 -12.11
N ASP A 113 -9.34 -11.54 -10.95
CA ASP A 113 -9.64 -12.81 -10.32
C ASP A 113 -10.02 -12.63 -8.84
N ASN A 114 -10.35 -13.73 -8.17
CA ASN A 114 -10.62 -13.80 -6.74
C ASN A 114 -9.37 -14.20 -5.93
N GLY A 115 -8.17 -13.91 -6.44
CA GLY A 115 -6.90 -14.26 -5.80
C GLY A 115 -6.46 -15.72 -5.99
N CYS A 116 -6.97 -16.39 -7.01
CA CYS A 116 -6.60 -17.78 -7.34
C CYS A 116 -5.32 -17.90 -8.19
N SER A 117 -4.83 -16.81 -8.80
CA SER A 117 -3.57 -16.85 -9.56
C SER A 117 -2.39 -17.27 -8.68
N ASP A 118 -1.69 -18.33 -9.08
CA ASP A 118 -0.49 -18.76 -8.40
C ASP A 118 0.69 -17.85 -8.75
N ASN A 119 1.41 -17.44 -7.71
CA ASN A 119 2.62 -16.61 -7.77
C ASN A 119 2.71 -15.55 -8.89
N PRO A 120 1.74 -14.62 -9.04
CA PRO A 120 1.69 -13.72 -10.21
C PRO A 120 2.84 -12.71 -10.28
N LEU A 121 3.50 -12.42 -9.16
CA LEU A 121 4.68 -11.56 -9.08
C LEU A 121 6.00 -12.33 -9.19
N ASN A 122 5.95 -13.64 -9.41
CA ASN A 122 7.13 -14.52 -9.39
C ASN A 122 8.01 -14.32 -8.14
N ALA A 123 7.36 -14.13 -6.99
CA ALA A 123 8.03 -13.89 -5.71
C ALA A 123 8.80 -15.14 -5.24
N PRO A 124 9.77 -14.99 -4.30
CA PRO A 124 10.53 -16.11 -3.75
C PRO A 124 9.65 -17.24 -3.21
N ARG A 125 10.13 -18.47 -3.33
CA ARG A 125 9.40 -19.66 -2.86
C ARG A 125 9.14 -19.65 -1.35
N LYS A 126 10.12 -19.20 -0.56
CA LYS A 126 9.99 -19.06 0.88
C LYS A 126 9.35 -17.72 1.19
N ARG A 127 8.05 -17.75 1.49
CA ARG A 127 7.23 -16.57 1.76
C ARG A 127 6.04 -16.94 2.63
N ASP A 128 5.54 -15.97 3.38
CA ASP A 128 4.26 -16.07 4.07
C ASP A 128 3.14 -15.51 3.18
N ILE A 129 2.00 -16.19 3.17
CA ILE A 129 0.83 -15.76 2.42
C ILE A 129 -0.23 -15.36 3.43
N VAL A 130 -0.62 -14.10 3.40
CA VAL A 130 -1.67 -13.53 4.24
C VAL A 130 -2.85 -13.13 3.36
N TYR A 131 -4.03 -13.63 3.71
CA TYR A 131 -5.29 -13.24 3.08
C TYR A 131 -5.92 -12.14 3.93
N LEU A 132 -6.24 -11.01 3.29
CA LEU A 132 -6.90 -9.88 3.93
C LEU A 132 -8.38 -9.89 3.52
N ASP A 133 -9.27 -10.13 4.47
CA ASP A 133 -10.71 -9.96 4.30
C ASP A 133 -11.15 -8.61 4.88
N ILE A 134 -11.75 -7.78 4.04
CA ILE A 134 -12.23 -6.44 4.43
C ILE A 134 -13.47 -6.48 5.34
N CYS A 135 -14.07 -7.65 5.56
CA CYS A 135 -15.16 -7.86 6.50
C CYS A 135 -14.72 -8.47 7.84
N ASP A 136 -13.42 -8.78 8.01
CA ASP A 136 -12.88 -9.39 9.23
C ASP A 136 -12.66 -8.36 10.35
N ASP A 137 -13.53 -8.39 11.34
CA ASP A 137 -13.48 -7.50 12.50
C ASP A 137 -12.25 -7.74 13.40
N VAL A 138 -11.68 -8.95 13.38
CA VAL A 138 -10.46 -9.25 14.13
C VAL A 138 -9.28 -8.53 13.50
N LEU A 139 -9.20 -8.56 12.17
CA LEU A 139 -8.15 -7.87 11.41
C LEU A 139 -8.28 -6.34 11.51
N ILE A 140 -9.51 -5.81 11.47
CA ILE A 140 -9.76 -4.36 11.58
C ILE A 140 -9.45 -3.86 13.00
N GLY A 141 -9.85 -4.63 14.01
CA GLY A 141 -9.67 -4.27 15.41
C GLY A 141 -10.63 -3.17 15.90
N LYS A 142 -11.05 -3.27 17.17
CA LYS A 142 -12.08 -2.40 17.74
C LYS A 142 -11.75 -0.91 17.70
N CYS A 143 -10.47 -0.54 17.83
CA CYS A 143 -10.05 0.86 17.84
C CYS A 143 -10.11 1.54 16.45
N ASN A 144 -10.06 0.75 15.38
CA ASN A 144 -10.13 1.27 14.00
C ASN A 144 -11.53 1.11 13.38
N TYR A 145 -12.42 0.34 14.01
CA TYR A 145 -13.78 0.15 13.53
C TYR A 145 -14.56 1.46 13.48
N ARG A 146 -15.15 1.74 12.31
CA ARG A 146 -16.11 2.82 12.11
C ARG A 146 -17.27 2.33 11.24
N PRO A 147 -18.53 2.50 11.67
CA PRO A 147 -19.68 1.99 10.92
C PRO A 147 -19.82 2.65 9.55
N GLU A 148 -19.34 3.89 9.38
CA GLU A 148 -19.38 4.62 8.10
C GLU A 148 -18.46 4.02 7.03
N THR A 149 -17.45 3.25 7.45
CA THR A 149 -16.49 2.58 6.55
C THR A 149 -16.65 1.06 6.55
N ASP A 150 -17.72 0.53 7.17
CA ASP A 150 -17.97 -0.91 7.27
C ASP A 150 -18.60 -1.47 5.98
N PRO A 151 -17.89 -2.34 5.22
CA PRO A 151 -18.42 -2.93 3.99
C PRO A 151 -19.66 -3.82 4.21
N LYS A 152 -19.89 -4.30 5.44
CA LYS A 152 -21.07 -5.09 5.81
C LYS A 152 -22.32 -4.23 5.95
N LEU A 153 -22.15 -2.92 6.14
CA LEU A 153 -23.26 -1.97 6.29
C LEU A 153 -23.45 -1.12 5.02
N PHE A 154 -22.39 -0.92 4.26
CA PHE A 154 -22.39 -0.06 3.08
C PHE A 154 -23.13 -0.65 1.87
N VAL A 155 -23.92 0.19 1.19
CA VAL A 155 -24.51 -0.08 -0.14
C VAL A 155 -24.18 1.08 -1.06
N SER A 156 -23.65 0.78 -2.24
CA SER A 156 -23.38 1.78 -3.28
C SER A 156 -24.66 2.17 -4.00
N GLU A 157 -25.12 3.41 -3.86
CA GLU A 157 -26.29 3.92 -4.58
C GLU A 157 -26.13 3.84 -6.11
N ARG A 158 -24.91 4.08 -6.61
CA ARG A 158 -24.63 4.12 -8.06
C ARG A 158 -24.58 2.73 -8.70
N THR A 159 -24.09 1.72 -7.98
CA THR A 159 -23.81 0.39 -8.55
C THR A 159 -24.67 -0.72 -7.96
N GLY A 160 -25.41 -0.45 -6.88
CA GLY A 160 -26.14 -1.45 -6.11
C GLY A 160 -25.26 -2.46 -5.39
N ARG A 161 -23.93 -2.29 -5.37
CA ARG A 161 -23.01 -3.22 -4.70
C ARG A 161 -23.09 -3.08 -3.19
N GLY A 162 -22.88 -4.20 -2.49
CA GLY A 162 -23.05 -4.31 -1.05
C GLY A 162 -24.51 -4.60 -0.68
N GLN A 163 -24.80 -4.93 0.57
CA GLN A 163 -23.87 -5.16 1.67
C GLN A 163 -23.06 -6.45 1.47
N LEU A 164 -21.80 -6.47 1.90
CA LEU A 164 -21.01 -7.70 1.87
C LEU A 164 -21.47 -8.65 2.98
N LYS A 165 -21.90 -9.84 2.58
CA LYS A 165 -22.32 -10.91 3.50
C LYS A 165 -21.12 -11.77 3.90
N PRO A 166 -21.23 -12.61 4.94
CA PRO A 166 -20.28 -13.70 5.15
C PRO A 166 -20.06 -14.48 3.85
N ASP A 167 -18.83 -14.91 3.60
CA ASP A 167 -18.44 -15.63 2.38
C ASP A 167 -18.60 -14.84 1.06
N TRP A 168 -18.60 -13.50 1.13
CA TRP A 168 -18.70 -12.63 -0.05
C TRP A 168 -17.63 -12.93 -1.11
N THR A 169 -16.44 -13.40 -0.69
CA THR A 169 -15.33 -13.74 -1.58
C THR A 169 -15.64 -14.89 -2.55
N TYR A 170 -16.58 -15.78 -2.20
CA TYR A 170 -17.02 -16.89 -3.04
C TYR A 170 -18.25 -16.55 -3.90
N SER A 171 -19.06 -15.60 -3.45
CA SER A 171 -20.32 -15.22 -4.12
C SER A 171 -20.18 -14.00 -5.04
N ALA A 172 -19.13 -13.20 -4.88
CA ALA A 172 -18.90 -11.99 -5.67
C ALA A 172 -18.13 -12.27 -6.96
N THR A 173 -18.58 -11.64 -8.06
CA THR A 173 -17.84 -11.60 -9.33
C THR A 173 -16.83 -10.44 -9.33
N PRO A 174 -15.54 -10.68 -9.61
CA PRO A 174 -14.53 -9.62 -9.71
C PRO A 174 -14.88 -8.54 -10.73
N VAL A 175 -14.58 -7.30 -10.39
CA VAL A 175 -14.81 -6.14 -11.25
C VAL A 175 -13.65 -6.03 -12.23
N GLY A 176 -13.88 -6.38 -13.49
CA GLY A 176 -12.83 -6.42 -14.52
C GLY A 176 -13.02 -7.51 -15.58
N GLN A 177 -14.07 -8.34 -15.46
CA GLN A 177 -14.47 -9.33 -16.47
C GLN A 177 -15.58 -8.82 -17.42
N GLN A 178 -15.68 -7.50 -17.64
CA GLN A 178 -16.61 -6.91 -18.61
C GLN A 178 -15.90 -6.49 -19.88
#